data_AF-A0A922I3A1-F1
#
_entry.id   AF-A0A922I3A1-F1
#
_cell.length_a   1.000
_cell.length_b   1.000
_cell.length_c   1.000
_cell.angle_alpha   90.00
_cell.angle_beta   90.00
_cell.angle_gamma   90.00
#
_symmetry.space_group_name_H-M   'P 1'
#
loop_
_entity.id
_entity.type
_entity.pdbx_description
1 polymer ?
#
loop_
_entity_poly.entity_id
_entity_poly.type
_entity_poly.pdbx_seq_one_letter_code
_entity_poly.pdbx_strand_id
1 'polypeptide(L)'
;MGRKRDSSKSNNRYSKRHPTKQIIDDNGSDNDSVLNDAASIVSIYSNASHPNARYDLDDGILSGQQSPDYCEEDVNGTIVGNEDGVAHFDDFASKLSMVLEELQSTKSQKDRLRHYDSLVKAFQTRYLGDDYLDNRKMTLQEVIEHGIKRLGDESGSAALILSLTLITIGDECDDFFRSIYGHIERILIDPTAKPLVRSRAATALSLGCFITDYGMEKIAELSNQLLLIAFSPVRGHPDANQLMAVNLLKAMCLNMFNFLSTIADDEFVAELIGPDMNKLIKCLESSHLELRLAAGECIALLYENCMENDLDLHLFNIHELREKFSQLATDSQKSKSKKELRTQRSNFRQILRTIEGDSYGPETIKFGCEKLEIDSWKMKRYYDTFCSVLGSGMNLHLSQNPMLRDIFELGPVLLDQVLNTKNTKLNARNQHETNRKNREMNRSKMRGKRGDFDY
;
A
#
# COMPACT_ATOMS: atom_id res chain seq x y z
N MET A 1 -70.70 27.83 24.45
CA MET A 1 -70.32 27.96 25.87
C MET A 1 -70.21 26.57 26.49
N GLY A 2 -69.17 26.27 27.27
CA GLY A 2 -69.24 25.22 28.31
C GLY A 2 -68.43 23.91 28.16
N ARG A 3 -67.10 23.99 28.32
CA ARG A 3 -66.14 23.13 29.07
C ARG A 3 -66.47 21.71 29.61
N LYS A 4 -65.40 20.88 29.58
CA LYS A 4 -64.89 19.82 30.52
C LYS A 4 -65.50 18.40 30.38
N ARG A 5 -64.80 17.25 30.57
CA ARG A 5 -63.57 16.88 31.34
C ARG A 5 -63.08 15.44 30.99
N ASP A 6 -61.86 15.15 31.46
CA ASP A 6 -60.98 13.96 31.46
C ASP A 6 -61.52 12.51 31.64
N SER A 7 -60.76 11.52 31.12
CA SER A 7 -60.44 10.20 31.73
C SER A 7 -59.48 9.41 30.82
N SER A 8 -58.19 9.18 31.11
CA SER A 8 -57.53 8.26 32.08
C SER A 8 -57.24 6.84 31.57
N LYS A 9 -55.94 6.51 31.66
CA LYS A 9 -55.28 5.24 32.07
C LYS A 9 -54.99 4.10 31.06
N SER A 10 -53.69 3.84 31.03
CA SER A 10 -52.91 2.72 30.52
C SER A 10 -53.22 1.37 31.19
N ASN A 11 -53.15 0.30 30.40
CA ASN A 11 -52.76 -1.04 30.83
C ASN A 11 -52.38 -1.86 29.59
N ASN A 12 -51.16 -2.37 29.48
CA ASN A 12 -50.94 -3.57 28.68
C ASN A 12 -49.86 -4.47 29.29
N ARG A 13 -50.20 -5.75 29.38
CA ARG A 13 -49.51 -6.79 30.15
C ARG A 13 -48.43 -7.47 29.32
N TYR A 14 -47.40 -7.91 30.04
CA TYR A 14 -46.36 -8.85 29.63
C TYR A 14 -46.92 -10.20 29.13
N SER A 15 -46.29 -10.77 28.09
CA SER A 15 -46.20 -12.22 27.90
C SER A 15 -44.88 -12.60 27.21
N LYS A 16 -44.09 -13.44 27.89
CA LYS A 16 -42.81 -14.02 27.44
C LYS A 16 -43.08 -15.24 26.55
N ARG A 17 -42.32 -15.43 25.47
CA ARG A 17 -42.16 -16.72 24.79
C ARG A 17 -40.68 -17.01 24.50
N HIS A 18 -40.24 -18.19 24.92
CA HIS A 18 -38.95 -18.82 24.61
C HIS A 18 -38.95 -19.44 23.21
N PRO A 19 -37.80 -19.57 22.53
CA PRO A 19 -37.69 -20.30 21.27
C PRO A 19 -37.25 -21.77 21.46
N THR A 20 -37.82 -22.63 20.62
CA THR A 20 -37.62 -24.08 20.52
C THR A 20 -36.37 -24.41 19.71
N LYS A 21 -35.56 -25.37 20.18
CA LYS A 21 -34.46 -26.00 19.43
C LYS A 21 -35.02 -26.99 18.40
N GLN A 22 -34.48 -26.99 17.19
CA GLN A 22 -34.58 -28.13 16.27
C GLN A 22 -33.18 -28.58 15.84
N ILE A 23 -33.07 -29.90 15.82
CA ILE A 23 -31.94 -30.77 15.50
C ILE A 23 -31.91 -30.93 13.98
N ILE A 24 -30.73 -30.84 13.36
CA ILE A 24 -30.51 -31.30 11.98
C ILE A 24 -29.21 -32.11 11.95
N ASP A 25 -29.31 -33.23 11.24
CA ASP A 25 -28.43 -34.38 11.16
C ASP A 25 -27.04 -34.11 10.56
N ASP A 26 -26.09 -34.89 11.09
CA ASP A 26 -24.72 -35.10 10.62
C ASP A 26 -24.74 -36.15 9.49
N ASN A 27 -24.15 -35.83 8.33
CA ASN A 27 -23.53 -36.82 7.45
C ASN A 27 -22.60 -36.13 6.44
N GLY A 28 -21.33 -36.52 6.51
CA GLY A 28 -20.21 -35.91 5.81
C GLY A 28 -20.12 -36.23 4.31
N SER A 29 -19.35 -35.38 3.64
CA SER A 29 -18.68 -35.64 2.37
C SER A 29 -17.40 -34.81 2.39
N ASP A 30 -16.27 -35.49 2.57
CA ASP A 30 -14.93 -34.94 2.43
C ASP A 30 -14.74 -34.29 1.05
N ASN A 31 -14.26 -33.05 1.05
CA ASN A 31 -13.54 -32.48 -0.10
C ASN A 31 -12.60 -31.40 0.44
N ASP A 32 -11.30 -31.70 0.37
CA ASP A 32 -10.19 -30.89 0.87
C ASP A 32 -10.20 -29.46 0.31
N SER A 33 -10.37 -28.48 1.20
CA SER A 33 -10.24 -27.06 0.90
C SER A 33 -8.94 -26.49 1.46
N VAL A 34 -7.83 -26.61 0.73
CA VAL A 34 -6.51 -26.05 1.11
C VAL A 34 -6.32 -24.59 0.64
N LEU A 35 -7.37 -23.93 0.13
CA LEU A 35 -7.28 -22.55 -0.37
C LEU A 35 -8.34 -21.60 0.18
N ASN A 36 -8.91 -21.90 1.35
CA ASN A 36 -9.99 -21.11 1.92
C ASN A 36 -9.71 -20.65 3.35
N ASP A 37 -8.64 -19.87 3.52
CA ASP A 37 -8.47 -18.99 4.67
C ASP A 37 -7.89 -17.65 4.20
N ALA A 38 -8.78 -16.71 3.87
CA ALA A 38 -8.62 -15.25 3.98
C ALA A 38 -9.75 -14.53 3.21
N ALA A 39 -10.98 -14.65 3.72
CA ALA A 39 -12.05 -13.73 3.38
C ALA A 39 -12.06 -12.59 4.40
N SER A 40 -11.32 -11.51 4.12
CA SER A 40 -11.65 -10.17 4.60
C SER A 40 -11.05 -9.13 3.65
N ILE A 41 -11.77 -8.88 2.55
CA ILE A 41 -11.58 -7.75 1.65
C ILE A 41 -12.19 -6.53 2.33
N VAL A 42 -11.40 -5.79 3.12
CA VAL A 42 -11.43 -4.32 3.29
C VAL A 42 -10.11 -3.92 3.98
N SER A 43 -9.02 -3.71 3.23
CA SER A 43 -7.81 -3.07 3.79
C SER A 43 -6.84 -2.46 2.78
N ILE A 44 -7.30 -2.06 1.58
CA ILE A 44 -6.44 -1.37 0.60
C ILE A 44 -5.94 0.00 1.12
N TYR A 45 -6.55 0.55 2.17
CA TYR A 45 -6.15 1.82 2.80
C TYR A 45 -5.70 1.70 4.27
N SER A 46 -5.48 0.50 4.81
CA SER A 46 -5.01 0.34 6.19
C SER A 46 -3.61 -0.26 6.33
N ASN A 47 -2.97 -0.63 5.21
CA ASN A 47 -1.61 -1.19 5.17
C ASN A 47 -0.64 -0.50 4.18
N ALA A 48 -1.02 0.59 3.52
CA ALA A 48 -0.14 1.32 2.59
C ALA A 48 0.71 2.43 3.25
N SER A 49 0.72 2.52 4.58
CA SER A 49 1.69 3.33 5.33
C SER A 49 2.30 2.46 6.42
N HIS A 50 3.43 1.82 6.09
CA HIS A 50 4.56 1.49 6.96
C HIS A 50 5.25 0.17 6.59
N PRO A 51 6.55 0.23 6.28
CA PRO A 51 7.54 -0.74 6.72
C PRO A 51 8.25 -0.17 7.95
N ASN A 52 7.52 0.03 9.05
CA ASN A 52 8.16 0.32 10.33
C ASN A 52 8.50 -0.99 11.03
N ALA A 53 9.52 -1.66 10.48
CA ALA A 53 10.24 -2.69 11.20
C ALA A 53 11.09 -2.01 12.30
N ARG A 54 10.63 -2.11 13.54
CA ARG A 54 11.39 -1.93 14.80
C ARG A 54 12.13 -0.59 14.97
N TYR A 55 11.48 0.32 15.70
CA TYR A 55 12.20 1.31 16.49
C TYR A 55 12.69 0.63 17.78
N ASP A 56 13.97 0.26 17.83
CA ASP A 56 14.68 0.10 19.10
C ASP A 56 15.03 1.51 19.60
N LEU A 57 14.09 2.13 20.30
CA LEU A 57 14.41 3.13 21.32
C LEU A 57 14.38 2.41 22.66
N ASP A 58 15.57 2.36 23.26
CA ASP A 58 15.89 1.76 24.54
C ASP A 58 14.95 2.32 25.63
N ASP A 59 14.06 1.48 26.14
CA ASP A 59 13.43 1.66 27.45
C ASP A 59 13.03 0.30 28.01
N GLY A 60 13.50 0.03 29.22
CA GLY A 60 13.54 -1.29 29.82
C GLY A 60 12.21 -1.84 30.37
N ILE A 61 12.34 -3.09 30.84
CA ILE A 61 11.47 -3.87 31.75
C ILE A 61 10.64 -5.00 31.10
N LEU A 62 11.26 -6.20 31.20
CA LEU A 62 10.78 -7.53 31.61
C LEU A 62 9.41 -8.13 31.20
N SER A 63 9.52 -9.43 30.88
CA SER A 63 8.54 -10.54 30.92
C SER A 63 8.10 -10.97 29.52
N GLY A 64 8.34 -12.18 29.00
CA GLY A 64 8.55 -13.48 29.63
C GLY A 64 7.52 -14.44 29.04
N GLN A 65 7.93 -15.36 28.15
CA GLN A 65 7.17 -16.56 27.70
C GLN A 65 8.05 -17.33 26.69
N GLN A 66 8.65 -18.44 27.13
CA GLN A 66 8.20 -19.84 26.93
C GLN A 66 8.35 -20.33 25.49
N SER A 67 9.49 -20.99 25.26
CA SER A 67 9.73 -21.91 24.14
C SER A 67 8.78 -23.12 24.22
N PRO A 68 8.42 -23.70 23.06
CA PRO A 68 8.16 -25.13 22.98
C PRO A 68 9.14 -25.83 22.04
N ASP A 69 9.71 -26.89 22.61
CA ASP A 69 10.14 -28.18 22.08
C ASP A 69 10.78 -28.37 20.70
N TYR A 70 11.86 -29.15 20.79
CA TYR A 70 12.68 -29.74 19.75
C TYR A 70 11.92 -30.81 18.96
N CYS A 71 12.13 -30.84 17.65
CA CYS A 71 12.11 -32.07 16.87
C CYS A 71 13.44 -32.15 16.13
N GLU A 72 14.21 -33.20 16.43
CA GLU A 72 15.39 -33.61 15.66
C GLU A 72 14.91 -34.19 14.32
N GLU A 73 15.55 -33.81 13.22
CA GLU A 73 15.46 -34.58 11.97
C GLU A 73 16.86 -34.81 11.40
N ASP A 74 17.01 -36.04 10.93
CA ASP A 74 18.22 -36.78 10.63
C ASP A 74 19.11 -36.18 9.55
N VAL A 75 20.41 -36.28 9.80
CA VAL A 75 21.48 -36.07 8.82
C VAL A 75 21.48 -37.25 7.86
N ASN A 76 20.79 -37.13 6.73
CA ASN A 76 21.08 -37.94 5.56
C ASN A 76 21.05 -37.07 4.30
N GLY A 77 22.25 -36.64 3.90
CA GLY A 77 22.50 -35.97 2.64
C GLY A 77 22.18 -36.90 1.47
N THR A 78 20.99 -36.74 0.90
CA THR A 78 20.68 -37.17 -0.45
C THR A 78 20.46 -35.91 -1.27
N ILE A 79 21.33 -35.66 -2.25
CA ILE A 79 21.13 -34.64 -3.27
C ILE A 79 19.95 -35.13 -4.12
N VAL A 80 18.74 -34.74 -3.77
CA VAL A 80 17.56 -34.90 -4.62
C VAL A 80 17.71 -33.87 -5.74
N GLY A 81 17.71 -34.35 -6.99
CA GLY A 81 17.83 -33.52 -8.18
C GLY A 81 16.73 -32.46 -8.27
N ASN A 82 16.99 -31.42 -9.06
CA ASN A 82 16.17 -30.22 -9.31
C ASN A 82 14.75 -30.47 -9.88
N GLU A 83 14.19 -31.67 -9.80
CA GLU A 83 12.86 -32.01 -10.35
C GLU A 83 11.72 -31.25 -9.64
N ASP A 84 11.83 -31.03 -8.32
CA ASP A 84 10.83 -30.30 -7.54
C ASP A 84 10.67 -28.82 -7.96
N GLY A 85 11.77 -28.16 -8.35
CA GLY A 85 11.76 -26.76 -8.76
C GLY A 85 11.08 -26.53 -10.11
N VAL A 86 11.28 -27.47 -11.05
CA VAL A 86 10.67 -27.43 -12.38
C VAL A 86 9.17 -27.76 -12.29
N ALA A 87 8.80 -28.78 -11.50
CA ALA A 87 7.39 -29.14 -11.30
C ALA A 87 6.58 -28.00 -10.64
N HIS A 88 7.17 -27.28 -9.68
CA HIS A 88 6.51 -26.13 -9.05
C HIS A 88 6.36 -24.92 -9.99
N PHE A 89 7.29 -24.73 -10.94
CA PHE A 89 7.18 -23.71 -11.97
C PHE A 89 6.03 -24.01 -12.94
N ASP A 90 5.99 -25.23 -13.47
CA ASP A 90 4.99 -25.66 -14.45
C ASP A 90 3.55 -25.65 -13.87
N ASP A 91 3.39 -26.06 -12.61
CA ASP A 91 2.11 -26.01 -11.90
C ASP A 91 1.60 -24.57 -11.76
N PHE A 92 2.46 -23.62 -11.39
CA PHE A 92 2.07 -22.22 -11.27
C PHE A 92 1.75 -21.61 -12.64
N ALA A 93 2.58 -21.86 -13.66
CA ALA A 93 2.37 -21.37 -15.01
C ALA A 93 1.05 -21.89 -15.61
N SER A 94 0.70 -23.15 -15.32
CA SER A 94 -0.58 -23.75 -15.72
C SER A 94 -1.77 -23.10 -15.00
N LYS A 95 -1.64 -22.85 -13.69
CA LYS A 95 -2.66 -22.14 -12.91
C LYS A 95 -2.87 -20.71 -13.39
N LEU A 96 -1.79 -20.00 -13.77
CA LEU A 96 -1.86 -18.66 -14.33
C LEU A 96 -2.63 -18.66 -15.66
N SER A 97 -2.31 -19.59 -16.57
CA SER A 97 -3.05 -19.76 -17.83
C SER A 97 -4.54 -20.01 -17.58
N MET A 98 -4.86 -20.93 -16.67
CA MET A 98 -6.24 -21.26 -16.33
C MET A 98 -7.01 -20.04 -15.84
N VAL A 99 -6.44 -19.23 -14.95
CA VAL A 99 -7.09 -18.01 -14.43
C VAL A 99 -7.33 -16.98 -15.55
N LEU A 100 -6.41 -16.84 -16.50
CA LEU A 100 -6.57 -15.94 -17.65
C LEU A 100 -7.69 -16.40 -18.58
N GLU A 101 -7.75 -17.70 -18.90
CA GLU A 101 -8.82 -18.30 -19.72
C GLU A 101 -10.19 -18.21 -19.03
N GLU A 102 -10.24 -18.44 -17.72
CA GLU A 102 -11.46 -18.29 -16.91
C GLU A 102 -11.97 -16.84 -16.94
N LEU A 103 -11.09 -15.84 -16.90
CA LEU A 103 -11.49 -14.42 -16.99
C LEU A 103 -12.15 -14.06 -18.32
N GLN A 104 -11.74 -14.70 -19.42
CA GLN A 104 -12.31 -14.49 -20.74
C GLN A 104 -13.68 -15.18 -20.91
N SER A 105 -13.81 -16.39 -20.39
CA SER A 105 -15.00 -17.23 -20.60
C SER A 105 -16.13 -17.00 -19.57
N THR A 106 -15.79 -16.55 -18.36
CA THR A 106 -16.73 -16.48 -17.24
C THR A 106 -17.77 -15.38 -17.40
N LYS A 107 -19.06 -15.75 -17.33
CA LYS A 107 -20.20 -14.83 -17.43
C LYS A 107 -20.58 -14.15 -16.11
N SER A 108 -20.23 -14.74 -14.97
CA SER A 108 -20.54 -14.24 -13.63
C SER A 108 -19.58 -13.12 -13.19
N GLN A 109 -20.11 -11.95 -12.84
CA GLN A 109 -19.31 -10.83 -12.33
C GLN A 109 -18.55 -11.20 -11.04
N LYS A 110 -19.22 -11.93 -10.13
CA LYS A 110 -18.63 -12.33 -8.86
C LYS A 110 -17.40 -13.22 -9.07
N ASP A 111 -17.49 -14.17 -9.99
CA ASP A 111 -16.40 -15.10 -10.26
C ASP A 111 -15.25 -14.39 -10.97
N ARG A 112 -15.54 -13.49 -11.93
CA ARG A 112 -14.50 -12.64 -12.53
C ARG A 112 -13.75 -11.79 -11.53
N LEU A 113 -14.45 -11.18 -10.57
CA LEU A 113 -13.79 -10.45 -9.48
C LEU A 113 -12.85 -11.36 -8.67
N ARG A 114 -13.27 -12.60 -8.40
CA ARG A 114 -12.42 -13.60 -7.73
C ARG A 114 -11.18 -13.97 -8.56
N HIS A 115 -11.32 -14.14 -9.87
CA HIS A 115 -10.17 -14.43 -10.73
C HIS A 115 -9.22 -13.23 -10.83
N TYR A 116 -9.73 -11.99 -10.87
CA TYR A 116 -8.90 -10.79 -10.73
C TYR A 116 -8.14 -10.78 -9.40
N ASP A 117 -8.78 -11.11 -8.28
CA ASP A 117 -8.10 -11.19 -6.98
C ASP A 117 -7.00 -12.27 -6.97
N SER A 118 -7.21 -13.39 -7.66
CA SER A 118 -6.18 -14.42 -7.86
C SER A 118 -5.00 -13.89 -8.67
N LEU A 119 -5.25 -13.13 -9.75
CA LEU A 119 -4.19 -12.47 -10.51
C LEU A 119 -3.44 -11.44 -9.67
N VAL A 120 -4.14 -10.58 -8.92
CA VAL A 120 -3.49 -9.59 -8.03
C VAL A 120 -2.54 -10.31 -7.07
N LYS A 121 -2.98 -11.39 -6.43
CA LYS A 121 -2.13 -12.19 -5.54
C LYS A 121 -0.93 -12.78 -6.27
N ALA A 122 -1.12 -13.30 -7.48
CA ALA A 122 -0.03 -13.86 -8.29
C ALA A 122 1.06 -12.81 -8.56
N PHE A 123 0.68 -11.64 -9.08
CA PHE A 123 1.59 -10.53 -9.36
C PHE A 123 2.24 -9.95 -8.10
N GLN A 124 1.53 -9.87 -6.97
CA GLN A 124 2.12 -9.35 -5.73
C GLN A 124 3.11 -10.34 -5.10
N THR A 125 2.84 -11.64 -5.17
CA THR A 125 3.64 -12.66 -4.45
C THR A 125 4.75 -13.29 -5.27
N ARG A 126 4.83 -12.98 -6.57
CA ARG A 126 5.86 -13.47 -7.51
C ARG A 126 6.20 -12.38 -8.52
N TYR A 127 7.46 -12.29 -8.91
CA TYR A 127 7.84 -11.56 -10.11
C TYR A 127 7.48 -12.40 -11.33
N LEU A 128 6.57 -11.90 -12.17
CA LEU A 128 6.06 -12.58 -13.36
C LEU A 128 6.72 -12.04 -14.63
N GLY A 129 8.05 -12.03 -14.67
CA GLY A 129 8.80 -11.60 -15.87
C GLY A 129 8.54 -12.50 -17.09
N ASP A 130 9.40 -12.38 -18.10
CA ASP A 130 9.26 -13.04 -19.41
C ASP A 130 8.99 -14.56 -19.30
N ASP A 131 9.66 -15.26 -18.37
CA ASP A 131 9.47 -16.69 -18.10
C ASP A 131 7.99 -17.10 -17.92
N TYR A 132 7.17 -16.24 -17.30
CA TYR A 132 5.75 -16.50 -17.07
C TYR A 132 4.85 -15.81 -18.08
N LEU A 133 5.23 -14.64 -18.58
CA LEU A 133 4.31 -13.81 -19.37
C LEU A 133 4.50 -13.91 -20.88
N ASP A 134 5.63 -14.33 -21.43
CA ASP A 134 5.89 -14.24 -22.89
C ASP A 134 4.76 -14.77 -23.77
N ASN A 135 4.30 -16.00 -23.52
CA ASN A 135 3.20 -16.61 -24.29
C ASN A 135 1.80 -16.20 -23.82
N ARG A 136 1.70 -15.29 -22.85
CA ARG A 136 0.47 -14.86 -22.18
C ARG A 136 0.25 -13.34 -22.23
N LYS A 137 1.22 -12.55 -22.71
CA LYS A 137 1.17 -11.06 -22.76
C LYS A 137 -0.12 -10.60 -23.47
N MET A 138 -0.43 -11.15 -24.64
CA MET A 138 -1.64 -10.79 -25.40
C MET A 138 -2.94 -11.14 -24.65
N THR A 139 -3.04 -12.35 -24.09
CA THR A 139 -4.22 -12.76 -23.31
C THR A 139 -4.42 -11.88 -22.08
N LEU A 140 -3.34 -11.53 -21.38
CA LEU A 140 -3.38 -10.61 -20.24
C LEU A 140 -3.87 -9.22 -20.65
N GLN A 141 -3.37 -8.69 -21.77
CA GLN A 141 -3.80 -7.41 -22.32
C GLN A 141 -5.30 -7.43 -22.66
N GLU A 142 -5.80 -8.47 -23.33
CA GLU A 142 -7.22 -8.64 -23.64
C GLU A 142 -8.08 -8.71 -22.37
N VAL A 143 -7.65 -9.43 -21.34
CA VAL A 143 -8.33 -9.53 -20.05
C VAL A 143 -8.44 -8.15 -19.39
N ILE A 144 -7.34 -7.40 -19.35
CA ILE A 144 -7.30 -6.03 -18.81
C ILE A 144 -8.23 -5.11 -19.61
N GLU A 145 -8.13 -5.12 -20.95
CA GLU A 145 -8.92 -4.26 -21.82
C GLU A 145 -10.42 -4.53 -21.66
N HIS A 146 -10.83 -5.79 -21.65
CA HIS A 146 -12.22 -6.18 -21.40
C HIS A 146 -12.69 -5.77 -20.00
N GLY A 147 -11.83 -5.90 -18.99
CA GLY A 147 -12.11 -5.49 -17.63
C GLY A 147 -12.32 -3.97 -17.49
N ILE A 148 -11.44 -3.17 -18.07
CA ILE A 148 -11.51 -1.71 -18.06
C ILE A 148 -12.77 -1.22 -18.79
N LYS A 149 -13.15 -1.86 -19.90
CA LYS A 149 -14.37 -1.50 -20.65
C LYS A 149 -15.68 -1.85 -19.93
N ARG A 150 -15.63 -2.67 -18.88
CA ARG A 150 -16.78 -2.91 -18.00
C ARG A 150 -16.93 -1.79 -16.99
N LEU A 151 -18.09 -1.72 -16.32
CA LEU A 151 -18.37 -0.68 -15.32
C LEU A 151 -18.26 -1.22 -13.90
N GLY A 152 -17.98 -0.33 -12.95
CA GLY A 152 -17.98 -0.67 -11.51
C GLY A 152 -16.71 -1.40 -11.07
N ASP A 153 -16.87 -2.35 -10.14
CA ASP A 153 -15.73 -2.95 -9.41
C ASP A 153 -14.76 -3.71 -10.33
N GLU A 154 -15.26 -4.28 -11.44
CA GLU A 154 -14.41 -5.00 -12.41
C GLU A 154 -13.39 -4.07 -13.07
N SER A 155 -13.81 -2.85 -13.46
CA SER A 155 -12.90 -1.86 -14.04
C SER A 155 -11.83 -1.42 -13.05
N GLY A 156 -12.18 -1.32 -11.77
CA GLY A 156 -11.22 -1.06 -10.70
C GLY A 156 -10.22 -2.21 -10.56
N SER A 157 -10.68 -3.46 -10.57
CA SER A 157 -9.77 -4.62 -10.49
C SER A 157 -8.86 -4.73 -11.72
N ALA A 158 -9.39 -4.48 -12.91
CA ALA A 158 -8.59 -4.44 -14.14
C ALA A 158 -7.54 -3.31 -14.14
N ALA A 159 -7.88 -2.12 -13.62
CA ALA A 159 -6.92 -1.02 -13.45
C ALA A 159 -5.78 -1.37 -12.46
N LEU A 160 -6.07 -2.15 -11.41
CA LEU A 160 -5.04 -2.66 -10.50
C LEU A 160 -4.15 -3.72 -11.19
N ILE A 161 -4.72 -4.63 -11.98
CA ILE A 161 -3.92 -5.57 -12.77
C ILE A 161 -3.06 -4.83 -13.80
N LEU A 162 -3.58 -3.78 -14.44
CA LEU A 162 -2.78 -2.93 -15.31
C LEU A 162 -1.61 -2.31 -14.56
N SER A 163 -1.83 -1.77 -13.36
CA SER A 163 -0.75 -1.20 -12.52
C SER A 163 0.35 -2.23 -12.25
N LEU A 164 -0.04 -3.46 -11.90
CA LEU A 164 0.90 -4.57 -11.67
C LEU A 164 1.60 -5.03 -12.95
N THR A 165 0.91 -5.00 -14.08
CA THR A 165 1.43 -5.35 -15.40
C THR A 165 2.48 -4.34 -15.84
N LEU A 166 2.19 -3.04 -15.70
CA LEU A 166 3.15 -1.95 -15.96
C LEU A 166 4.41 -2.13 -15.10
N ILE A 167 4.27 -2.39 -13.79
CA ILE A 167 5.40 -2.66 -12.87
C ILE A 167 6.22 -3.89 -13.29
N THR A 168 5.60 -4.89 -13.89
CA THR A 168 6.26 -6.17 -14.20
C THR A 168 6.92 -6.18 -15.57
N ILE A 169 6.24 -5.63 -16.58
CA ILE A 169 6.66 -5.65 -17.98
C ILE A 169 7.48 -4.40 -18.34
N GLY A 170 7.22 -3.26 -17.70
CA GLY A 170 7.95 -2.03 -17.97
C GLY A 170 7.49 -1.30 -19.23
N ASP A 171 8.46 -0.68 -19.91
CA ASP A 171 8.32 0.18 -21.08
C ASP A 171 7.72 -0.54 -22.31
N GLU A 172 7.91 -1.86 -22.42
CA GLU A 172 7.22 -2.72 -23.40
C GLU A 172 5.68 -2.56 -23.39
N CYS A 173 5.10 -2.01 -22.32
CA CYS A 173 3.68 -1.70 -22.25
C CYS A 173 3.24 -0.43 -23.01
N ASP A 174 4.14 0.35 -23.63
CA ASP A 174 3.81 1.68 -24.22
C ASP A 174 2.59 1.65 -25.15
N ASP A 175 2.63 0.79 -26.17
CA ASP A 175 1.54 0.69 -27.16
C ASP A 175 0.23 0.21 -26.53
N PHE A 176 0.32 -0.74 -25.60
CA PHE A 176 -0.85 -1.22 -24.88
C PHE A 176 -1.46 -0.12 -24.01
N PHE A 177 -0.63 0.59 -23.23
CA PHE A 177 -1.06 1.69 -22.38
C PHE A 177 -1.69 2.81 -23.22
N ARG A 178 -1.07 3.18 -24.36
CA ARG A 178 -1.63 4.13 -25.34
C ARG A 178 -3.03 3.73 -25.79
N SER A 179 -3.25 2.45 -26.11
CA SER A 179 -4.54 1.96 -26.58
C SER A 179 -5.68 2.05 -25.54
N ILE A 180 -5.35 1.90 -24.25
CA ILE A 180 -6.34 1.85 -23.16
C ILE A 180 -6.45 3.16 -22.35
N TYR A 181 -5.50 4.08 -22.46
CA TYR A 181 -5.43 5.32 -21.66
C TYR A 181 -6.77 6.05 -21.58
N GLY A 182 -7.38 6.38 -22.73
CA GLY A 182 -8.63 7.13 -22.78
C GLY A 182 -9.83 6.37 -22.20
N HIS A 183 -9.76 5.06 -22.01
CA HIS A 183 -10.78 4.30 -21.28
C HIS A 183 -10.62 4.46 -19.77
N ILE A 184 -9.38 4.44 -19.27
CA ILE A 184 -9.07 4.58 -17.84
C ILE A 184 -9.28 6.03 -17.38
N GLU A 185 -8.91 6.99 -18.21
CA GLU A 185 -9.16 8.41 -17.99
C GLU A 185 -10.65 8.70 -17.79
N ARG A 186 -11.51 8.12 -18.65
CA ARG A 186 -12.97 8.21 -18.48
C ARG A 186 -13.44 7.69 -17.14
N ILE A 187 -12.84 6.61 -16.63
CA ILE A 187 -13.15 6.09 -15.28
C ILE A 187 -12.71 7.09 -14.21
N LEU A 188 -11.50 7.65 -14.32
CA LEU A 188 -10.95 8.61 -13.35
C LEU A 188 -11.85 9.85 -13.22
N ILE A 189 -12.30 10.41 -14.34
CA ILE A 189 -13.07 11.67 -14.35
C ILE A 189 -14.58 11.48 -14.13
N ASP A 190 -15.11 10.26 -14.25
CA ASP A 190 -16.53 9.97 -14.03
C ASP A 190 -16.92 10.18 -12.55
N PRO A 191 -17.75 11.20 -12.22
CA PRO A 191 -18.17 11.45 -10.85
C PRO A 191 -19.13 10.39 -10.29
N THR A 192 -19.71 9.54 -11.15
CA THR A 192 -20.65 8.46 -10.77
C THR A 192 -19.92 7.15 -10.44
N ALA A 193 -18.68 6.99 -10.89
CA ALA A 193 -17.85 5.85 -10.53
C ALA A 193 -17.48 5.86 -9.04
N LYS A 194 -17.39 4.66 -8.44
CA LYS A 194 -17.05 4.51 -7.02
C LYS A 194 -15.68 5.12 -6.72
N PRO A 195 -15.49 5.82 -5.58
CA PRO A 195 -14.21 6.44 -5.25
C PRO A 195 -13.00 5.49 -5.33
N LEU A 196 -13.15 4.24 -4.84
CA LEU A 196 -12.09 3.24 -4.91
C LEU A 196 -11.71 2.87 -6.36
N VAL A 197 -12.69 2.76 -7.26
CA VAL A 197 -12.44 2.45 -8.67
C VAL A 197 -11.67 3.59 -9.34
N ARG A 198 -12.06 4.83 -9.06
CA ARG A 198 -11.37 6.04 -9.52
C ARG A 198 -9.96 6.15 -8.96
N SER A 199 -9.73 5.77 -7.70
CA SER A 199 -8.39 5.72 -7.11
C SER A 199 -7.49 4.75 -7.85
N ARG A 200 -7.98 3.54 -8.17
CA ARG A 200 -7.19 2.56 -8.93
C ARG A 200 -6.92 3.03 -10.36
N ALA A 201 -7.86 3.73 -10.98
CA ALA A 201 -7.65 4.37 -12.29
C ALA A 201 -6.57 5.46 -12.20
N ALA A 202 -6.60 6.32 -11.18
CA ALA A 202 -5.56 7.34 -10.94
C ALA A 202 -4.17 6.70 -10.81
N THR A 203 -4.05 5.62 -10.03
CA THR A 203 -2.80 4.89 -9.86
C THR A 203 -2.31 4.26 -11.16
N ALA A 204 -3.18 3.59 -11.92
CA ALA A 204 -2.79 2.96 -13.19
C ALA A 204 -2.32 3.99 -14.22
N LEU A 205 -3.03 5.12 -14.34
CA LEU A 205 -2.66 6.22 -15.23
C LEU A 205 -1.31 6.83 -14.82
N SER A 206 -1.10 7.06 -13.52
CA SER A 206 0.12 7.70 -13.02
C SER A 206 1.34 6.80 -13.14
N LEU A 207 1.18 5.49 -12.89
CA LEU A 207 2.24 4.51 -13.15
C LEU A 207 2.54 4.40 -14.65
N GLY A 208 1.52 4.38 -15.51
CA GLY A 208 1.75 4.37 -16.96
C GLY A 208 2.45 5.64 -17.43
N CYS A 209 2.07 6.81 -16.88
CA CYS A 209 2.77 8.08 -17.09
C CYS A 209 4.24 8.06 -16.66
N PHE A 210 4.56 7.32 -15.61
CA PHE A 210 5.92 7.19 -15.09
C PHE A 210 6.77 6.18 -15.87
N ILE A 211 6.16 5.13 -16.42
CA ILE A 211 6.88 3.97 -17.00
C ILE A 211 6.99 4.04 -18.53
N THR A 212 6.04 4.68 -19.21
CA THR A 212 5.90 4.61 -20.68
C THR A 212 6.09 5.96 -21.35
N ASP A 213 6.62 5.96 -22.59
CA ASP A 213 6.88 7.18 -23.36
C ASP A 213 5.60 7.96 -23.68
N TYR A 214 4.54 7.27 -24.14
CA TYR A 214 3.22 7.86 -24.33
C TYR A 214 2.69 8.46 -23.02
N GLY A 215 2.99 7.80 -21.91
CA GLY A 215 2.66 8.27 -20.59
C GLY A 215 3.30 9.62 -20.25
N MET A 216 4.58 9.82 -20.61
CA MET A 216 5.30 11.07 -20.38
C MET A 216 4.60 12.26 -21.05
N GLU A 217 4.09 12.07 -22.28
CA GLU A 217 3.32 13.09 -23.01
C GLU A 217 2.02 13.51 -22.29
N LYS A 218 1.52 12.66 -21.38
CA LYS A 218 0.25 12.84 -20.67
C LYS A 218 0.36 13.39 -19.26
N ILE A 219 1.57 13.60 -18.74
CA ILE A 219 1.79 14.06 -17.36
C ILE A 219 1.06 15.38 -17.08
N ALA A 220 1.15 16.37 -17.99
CA ALA A 220 0.55 17.68 -17.76
C ALA A 220 -0.99 17.62 -17.66
N GLU A 221 -1.63 16.91 -18.60
CA GLU A 221 -3.07 16.70 -18.63
C GLU A 221 -3.55 15.95 -17.39
N LEU A 222 -2.89 14.84 -17.05
CA LEU A 222 -3.25 13.99 -15.91
C LEU A 222 -3.05 14.72 -14.58
N SER A 223 -1.94 15.43 -14.39
CA SER A 223 -1.65 16.20 -13.17
C SER A 223 -2.74 17.22 -12.87
N ASN A 224 -3.20 17.95 -13.90
CA ASN A 224 -4.32 18.88 -13.75
C ASN A 224 -5.62 18.16 -13.33
N GLN A 225 -5.95 17.03 -13.96
CA GLN A 225 -7.14 16.24 -13.59
C GLN A 225 -7.07 15.73 -12.15
N LEU A 226 -5.90 15.26 -11.71
CA LEU A 226 -5.68 14.77 -10.35
C LEU A 226 -5.89 15.89 -9.31
N LEU A 227 -5.36 17.09 -9.56
CA LEU A 227 -5.59 18.26 -8.69
C LEU A 227 -7.07 18.67 -8.65
N LEU A 228 -7.74 18.70 -9.80
CA LEU A 228 -9.18 19.00 -9.88
C LEU A 228 -10.01 18.04 -9.03
N ILE A 229 -9.66 16.75 -9.01
CA ILE A 229 -10.33 15.75 -8.17
C ILE A 229 -9.96 15.93 -6.70
N ALA A 230 -8.66 16.08 -6.39
CA ALA A 230 -8.16 16.24 -5.02
C ALA A 230 -8.80 17.44 -4.30
N PHE A 231 -8.98 18.55 -5.01
CA PHE A 231 -9.55 19.79 -4.47
C PHE A 231 -11.05 19.96 -4.73
N SER A 232 -11.70 18.98 -5.35
CA SER A 232 -13.14 19.02 -5.60
C SER A 232 -13.93 19.22 -4.30
N PRO A 233 -14.98 20.07 -4.27
CA PRO A 233 -15.82 20.18 -3.09
C PRO A 233 -16.63 18.88 -2.89
N VAL A 234 -16.82 18.49 -1.62
CA VAL A 234 -17.74 17.39 -1.29
C VAL A 234 -19.17 17.89 -1.49
N ARG A 235 -19.92 17.25 -2.38
CA ARG A 235 -21.31 17.64 -2.71
C ARG A 235 -22.31 16.85 -1.87
N GLY A 236 -23.45 17.48 -1.55
CA GLY A 236 -24.54 16.87 -0.80
C GLY A 236 -24.23 16.65 0.68
N HIS A 237 -24.92 15.68 1.28
CA HIS A 237 -24.77 15.30 2.69
C HIS A 237 -24.35 13.83 2.80
N PRO A 238 -23.09 13.51 2.47
CA PRO A 238 -22.61 12.13 2.53
C PRO A 238 -22.62 11.61 3.97
N ASP A 239 -22.91 10.32 4.12
CA ASP A 239 -22.66 9.64 5.39
C ASP A 239 -21.15 9.52 5.68
N ALA A 240 -20.80 9.04 6.88
CA ALA A 240 -19.41 8.93 7.30
C ALA A 240 -18.56 8.01 6.39
N ASN A 241 -19.14 6.93 5.86
CA ASN A 241 -18.44 6.00 4.98
C ASN A 241 -18.22 6.60 3.59
N GLN A 242 -19.22 7.29 3.06
CA GLN A 242 -19.13 8.01 1.79
C GLN A 242 -18.09 9.13 1.88
N LEU A 243 -18.11 9.91 2.96
CA LEU A 243 -17.13 10.97 3.20
C LEU A 243 -15.70 10.40 3.32
N MET A 244 -15.54 9.28 4.03
CA MET A 244 -14.25 8.58 4.10
C MET A 244 -13.78 8.12 2.72
N ALA A 245 -14.64 7.48 1.93
CA ALA A 245 -14.29 7.01 0.59
C ALA A 245 -13.89 8.17 -0.35
N VAL A 246 -14.60 9.29 -0.30
CA VAL A 246 -14.27 10.49 -1.11
C VAL A 246 -12.94 11.10 -0.66
N ASN A 247 -12.68 11.20 0.64
CA ASN A 247 -11.40 11.75 1.12
C ASN A 247 -10.21 10.82 0.83
N LEU A 248 -10.41 9.50 0.80
CA LEU A 248 -9.39 8.55 0.33
C LEU A 248 -9.10 8.73 -1.16
N LEU A 249 -10.12 8.95 -2.00
CA LEU A 249 -9.90 9.29 -3.41
C LEU A 249 -9.09 10.57 -3.56
N LYS A 250 -9.45 11.62 -2.82
CA LYS A 250 -8.71 12.90 -2.86
C LYS A 250 -7.26 12.74 -2.44
N ALA A 251 -7.01 12.00 -1.35
CA ALA A 251 -5.66 11.70 -0.88
C ALA A 251 -4.87 10.92 -1.94
N MET A 252 -5.49 9.92 -2.58
CA MET A 252 -4.85 9.16 -3.66
C MET A 252 -4.53 10.05 -4.86
N CYS A 253 -5.46 10.89 -5.32
CA CYS A 253 -5.19 11.80 -6.44
C CYS A 253 -4.06 12.78 -6.12
N LEU A 254 -4.00 13.30 -4.88
CA LEU A 254 -2.92 14.18 -4.46
C LEU A 254 -1.58 13.44 -4.36
N ASN A 255 -1.57 12.21 -3.86
CA ASN A 255 -0.37 11.36 -3.84
C ASN A 255 0.12 11.03 -5.26
N MET A 256 -0.79 10.80 -6.19
CA MET A 256 -0.45 10.52 -7.60
C MET A 256 0.04 11.77 -8.32
N PHE A 257 -0.54 12.95 -8.05
CA PHE A 257 0.02 14.21 -8.51
C PHE A 257 1.45 14.40 -7.96
N ASN A 258 1.64 14.16 -6.65
CA ASN A 258 2.93 14.24 -5.99
C ASN A 258 3.95 13.21 -6.52
N PHE A 259 3.49 12.07 -7.02
CA PHE A 259 4.33 11.07 -7.68
C PHE A 259 4.77 11.56 -9.06
N LEU A 260 3.86 12.10 -9.87
CA LEU A 260 4.20 12.63 -11.20
C LEU A 260 5.08 13.89 -11.13
N SER A 261 4.93 14.72 -10.09
CA SER A 261 5.80 15.88 -9.92
C SER A 261 7.28 15.53 -9.72
N THR A 262 7.61 14.30 -9.32
CA THR A 262 9.02 13.87 -9.16
C THR A 262 9.79 13.67 -10.48
N ILE A 263 9.06 13.60 -11.59
CA ILE A 263 9.58 13.40 -12.94
C ILE A 263 9.18 14.53 -13.91
N ALA A 264 8.34 15.45 -13.46
CA ALA A 264 7.94 16.63 -14.22
C ALA A 264 8.93 17.77 -13.99
N ASP A 265 8.90 18.75 -14.88
CA ASP A 265 9.64 20.00 -14.71
C ASP A 265 9.11 20.79 -13.50
N ASP A 266 10.02 21.27 -12.64
CA ASP A 266 9.66 21.90 -11.37
C ASP A 266 8.98 23.27 -11.56
N GLU A 267 9.35 24.05 -12.58
CA GLU A 267 8.68 25.32 -12.91
C GLU A 267 7.24 25.06 -13.36
N PHE A 268 7.03 24.06 -14.22
CA PHE A 268 5.70 23.63 -14.63
C PHE A 268 4.84 23.20 -13.43
N VAL A 269 5.39 22.39 -12.52
CA VAL A 269 4.67 21.92 -11.32
C VAL A 269 4.30 23.11 -10.44
N ALA A 270 5.22 24.04 -10.20
CA ALA A 270 5.01 25.26 -9.43
C ALA A 270 3.89 26.13 -10.02
N GLU A 271 3.90 26.35 -11.34
CA GLU A 271 2.86 27.10 -12.05
C GLU A 271 1.49 26.40 -11.94
N LEU A 272 1.47 25.08 -12.11
CA LEU A 272 0.24 24.29 -12.10
C LEU A 272 -0.45 24.31 -10.72
N ILE A 273 0.30 24.16 -9.62
CA ILE A 273 -0.29 24.12 -8.27
C ILE A 273 -0.43 25.49 -7.62
N GLY A 274 0.34 26.49 -8.03
CA GLY A 274 0.36 27.85 -7.48
C GLY A 274 -1.03 28.45 -7.21
N PRO A 275 -1.97 28.43 -8.18
CA PRO A 275 -3.33 28.96 -7.99
C PRO A 275 -4.13 28.25 -6.88
N ASP A 276 -3.80 27.00 -6.60
CA ASP A 276 -4.53 26.11 -5.68
C ASP A 276 -3.80 25.84 -4.35
N MET A 277 -2.69 26.55 -4.08
CA MET A 277 -1.92 26.39 -2.83
C MET A 277 -2.76 26.54 -1.57
N ASN A 278 -3.69 27.50 -1.53
CA ASN A 278 -4.60 27.65 -0.39
C ASN A 278 -5.53 26.44 -0.20
N LYS A 279 -5.91 25.76 -1.29
CA LYS A 279 -6.71 24.53 -1.21
C LYS A 279 -5.86 23.37 -0.66
N LEU A 280 -4.60 23.27 -1.07
CA LEU A 280 -3.64 22.32 -0.54
C LEU A 280 -3.42 22.51 0.97
N ILE A 281 -3.19 23.75 1.43
CA ILE A 281 -3.05 24.07 2.85
C ILE A 281 -4.31 23.71 3.62
N LYS A 282 -5.50 23.98 3.07
CA LYS A 282 -6.77 23.62 3.70
C LYS A 282 -6.96 22.10 3.85
N CYS A 283 -6.35 21.27 2.99
CA CYS A 283 -6.37 19.81 3.16
C CYS A 283 -5.70 19.34 4.47
N LEU A 284 -4.77 20.12 5.03
CA LEU A 284 -4.15 19.85 6.35
C LEU A 284 -5.15 19.91 7.51
N GLU A 285 -6.28 20.60 7.32
CA GLU A 285 -7.35 20.74 8.30
C GLU A 285 -8.43 19.65 8.18
N SER A 286 -8.28 18.73 7.22
CA SER A 286 -9.20 17.62 7.01
C SER A 286 -9.35 16.77 8.27
N SER A 287 -10.54 16.21 8.50
CA SER A 287 -10.76 15.20 9.55
C SER A 287 -10.11 13.85 9.24
N HIS A 288 -9.75 13.58 7.98
CA HIS A 288 -9.16 12.31 7.54
C HIS A 288 -7.64 12.37 7.47
N LEU A 289 -6.99 11.43 8.17
CA LEU A 289 -5.52 11.37 8.25
C LEU A 289 -4.86 11.32 6.87
N GLU A 290 -5.30 10.42 6.00
CA GLU A 290 -4.67 10.21 4.68
C GLU A 290 -4.62 11.49 3.84
N LEU A 291 -5.68 12.32 3.88
CA LEU A 291 -5.69 13.58 3.14
C LEU A 291 -4.76 14.62 3.77
N ARG A 292 -4.62 14.63 5.10
CA ARG A 292 -3.64 15.49 5.78
C ARG A 292 -2.21 15.09 5.42
N LEU A 293 -1.91 13.78 5.46
CA LEU A 293 -0.60 13.24 5.11
C LEU A 293 -0.24 13.55 3.66
N ALA A 294 -1.13 13.24 2.70
CA ALA A 294 -0.91 13.53 1.29
C ALA A 294 -0.63 15.01 1.03
N ALA A 295 -1.35 15.92 1.70
CA ALA A 295 -1.12 17.36 1.58
C ALA A 295 0.21 17.81 2.18
N GLY A 296 0.55 17.30 3.37
CA GLY A 296 1.82 17.62 4.02
C GLY A 296 3.04 17.13 3.24
N GLU A 297 2.99 15.91 2.74
CA GLU A 297 4.05 15.32 1.91
C GLU A 297 4.17 15.99 0.54
N CYS A 298 3.06 16.46 -0.04
CA CYS A 298 3.08 17.25 -1.26
C CYS A 298 3.75 18.61 -1.04
N ILE A 299 3.42 19.31 0.05
CA ILE A 299 4.09 20.56 0.42
C ILE A 299 5.57 20.34 0.68
N ALA A 300 5.93 19.24 1.36
CA ALA A 300 7.33 18.93 1.68
C ALA A 300 8.16 18.65 0.42
N LEU A 301 7.65 17.87 -0.53
CA LEU A 301 8.33 17.64 -1.81
C LEU A 301 8.48 18.93 -2.61
N LEU A 302 7.41 19.72 -2.74
CA LEU A 302 7.48 20.99 -3.47
C LEU A 302 8.49 21.96 -2.84
N TYR A 303 8.56 21.99 -1.51
CA TYR A 303 9.56 22.78 -0.80
C TYR A 303 10.99 22.27 -1.05
N GLU A 304 11.21 20.94 -0.97
CA GLU A 304 12.50 20.31 -1.29
C GLU A 304 12.95 20.69 -2.71
N ASN A 305 12.09 20.53 -3.72
CA ASN A 305 12.39 20.91 -5.10
C ASN A 305 12.68 22.41 -5.27
N CYS A 306 11.95 23.29 -4.56
CA CYS A 306 12.23 24.73 -4.62
C CYS A 306 13.60 25.07 -4.03
N MET A 307 14.01 24.38 -2.96
CA MET A 307 15.32 24.58 -2.33
C MET A 307 16.47 24.04 -3.16
N GLU A 308 16.29 22.91 -3.83
CA GLU A 308 17.33 22.31 -4.68
C GLU A 308 17.55 23.11 -5.98
N ASN A 309 16.49 23.70 -6.54
CA ASN A 309 16.53 24.38 -7.84
C ASN A 309 16.51 25.92 -7.75
N ASP A 310 16.63 26.50 -6.55
CA ASP A 310 16.57 27.96 -6.31
C ASP A 310 15.32 28.61 -6.92
N LEU A 311 14.19 27.91 -6.88
CA LEU A 311 12.90 28.43 -7.34
C LEU A 311 12.31 29.37 -6.29
N ASP A 312 11.58 30.37 -6.77
CA ASP A 312 11.00 31.38 -5.91
C ASP A 312 9.97 30.79 -4.93
N LEU A 313 10.29 30.87 -3.64
CA LEU A 313 9.47 30.39 -2.51
C LEU A 313 8.12 31.11 -2.38
N HIS A 314 7.79 32.07 -3.24
CA HIS A 314 6.52 32.81 -3.24
C HIS A 314 5.25 31.94 -3.21
N LEU A 315 5.36 30.63 -3.51
CA LEU A 315 4.29 29.65 -3.33
C LEU A 315 3.83 29.47 -1.86
N PHE A 316 4.69 29.77 -0.88
CA PHE A 316 4.46 29.36 0.50
C PHE A 316 4.49 30.51 1.51
N ASN A 317 3.47 30.59 2.37
CA ASN A 317 3.59 31.29 3.64
C ASN A 317 4.26 30.36 4.67
N ILE A 318 5.59 30.31 4.66
CA ILE A 318 6.39 29.39 5.49
C ILE A 318 6.07 29.53 6.98
N HIS A 319 5.82 30.74 7.47
CA HIS A 319 5.49 30.95 8.89
C HIS A 319 4.17 30.26 9.28
N GLU A 320 3.12 30.45 8.48
CA GLU A 320 1.83 29.80 8.71
C GLU A 320 1.92 28.27 8.60
N LEU A 321 2.68 27.78 7.61
CA LEU A 321 2.92 26.34 7.44
C LEU A 321 3.65 25.72 8.63
N ARG A 322 4.69 26.37 9.14
CA ARG A 322 5.42 25.92 10.34
C ARG A 322 4.49 25.79 11.54
N GLU A 323 3.60 26.76 11.75
CA GLU A 323 2.62 26.69 12.84
C GLU A 323 1.66 25.51 12.66
N LYS A 324 1.06 25.35 11.48
CA LYS A 324 0.14 24.24 11.18
C LYS A 324 0.82 22.88 11.32
N PHE A 325 2.04 22.71 10.80
CA PHE A 325 2.79 21.45 10.90
C PHE A 325 3.20 21.15 12.34
N SER A 326 3.61 22.15 13.12
CA SER A 326 3.91 21.99 14.55
C SER A 326 2.70 21.51 15.35
N GLN A 327 1.51 22.07 15.09
CA GLN A 327 0.26 21.60 15.70
C GLN A 327 -0.04 20.13 15.34
N LEU A 328 0.14 19.73 14.08
CA LEU A 328 -0.09 18.35 13.64
C LEU A 328 0.96 17.36 14.19
N ALA A 329 2.22 17.80 14.34
CA ALA A 329 3.35 17.05 14.88
C ALA A 329 3.27 16.77 16.40
N THR A 330 2.47 17.56 17.12
CA THR A 330 2.29 17.51 18.59
C THR A 330 0.86 17.14 19.01
N ASP A 331 -0.02 16.84 18.05
CA ASP A 331 -1.44 16.54 18.27
C ASP A 331 -1.67 15.46 19.34
N SER A 332 -2.59 15.76 20.26
CA SER A 332 -2.97 14.93 21.41
C SER A 332 -4.49 14.76 21.56
N GLN A 333 -5.26 15.07 20.52
CA GLN A 333 -6.72 14.96 20.54
C GLN A 333 -7.20 13.55 20.90
N LYS A 334 -7.96 13.44 22.01
CA LYS A 334 -8.47 12.16 22.55
C LYS A 334 -9.48 11.45 21.65
N SER A 335 -10.09 12.16 20.70
CA SER A 335 -11.05 11.61 19.74
C SER A 335 -10.38 10.75 18.66
N LYS A 336 -9.08 10.94 18.40
CA LYS A 336 -8.31 10.21 17.40
C LYS A 336 -7.73 8.92 17.99
N SER A 337 -7.58 7.90 17.16
CA SER A 337 -7.00 6.63 17.61
C SER A 337 -5.51 6.79 17.94
N LYS A 338 -4.98 5.96 18.86
CA LYS A 338 -3.54 5.96 19.19
C LYS A 338 -2.66 5.63 17.97
N LYS A 339 -3.15 4.79 17.05
CA LYS A 339 -2.43 4.45 15.81
C LYS A 339 -2.36 5.66 14.87
N GLU A 340 -3.50 6.32 14.67
CA GLU A 340 -3.60 7.54 13.86
C GLU A 340 -2.68 8.65 14.38
N LEU A 341 -2.76 8.97 15.68
CA LEU A 341 -1.93 10.00 16.29
C LEU A 341 -0.43 9.71 16.19
N ARG A 342 -0.01 8.44 16.34
CA ARG A 342 1.40 8.07 16.17
C ARG A 342 1.87 8.31 14.73
N THR A 343 1.08 7.86 13.77
CA THR A 343 1.37 8.00 12.34
C THR A 343 1.43 9.47 11.93
N GLN A 344 0.42 10.27 12.34
CA GLN A 344 0.38 11.70 12.08
C GLN A 344 1.62 12.40 12.64
N ARG A 345 1.91 12.22 13.94
CA ARG A 345 3.03 12.91 14.58
C ARG A 345 4.37 12.52 13.98
N SER A 346 4.55 11.25 13.61
CA SER A 346 5.81 10.80 12.98
C SER A 346 6.04 11.54 11.66
N ASN A 347 5.06 11.51 10.74
CA ASN A 347 5.17 12.14 9.43
C ASN A 347 5.29 13.67 9.54
N PHE A 348 4.45 14.33 10.34
CA PHE A 348 4.49 15.78 10.45
C PHE A 348 5.73 16.32 11.17
N ARG A 349 6.41 15.53 12.00
CA ARG A 349 7.73 15.91 12.53
C ARG A 349 8.79 15.90 11.44
N GLN A 350 8.74 14.94 10.52
CA GLN A 350 9.67 14.86 9.39
C GLN A 350 9.41 15.99 8.39
N ILE A 351 8.14 16.23 8.04
CA ILE A 351 7.73 17.39 7.22
C ILE A 351 8.18 18.70 7.86
N LEU A 352 7.99 18.87 9.18
CA LEU A 352 8.39 20.09 9.86
C LEU A 352 9.90 20.34 9.77
N ARG A 353 10.73 19.31 9.93
CA ARG A 353 12.19 19.43 9.75
C ARG A 353 12.55 19.94 8.35
N THR A 354 11.92 19.37 7.30
CA THR A 354 12.13 19.84 5.92
C THR A 354 11.81 21.32 5.76
N ILE A 355 10.66 21.76 6.28
CA ILE A 355 10.22 23.17 6.21
C ILE A 355 11.06 24.10 7.10
N GLU A 356 11.77 23.54 8.09
CA GLU A 356 12.75 24.25 8.91
C GLU A 356 14.11 24.40 8.21
N GLY A 357 14.31 23.71 7.08
CA GLY A 357 15.51 23.79 6.24
C GLY A 357 16.45 22.58 6.37
N ASP A 358 16.06 21.55 7.13
CA ASP A 358 16.82 20.31 7.21
C ASP A 358 16.56 19.44 5.97
N SER A 359 17.54 18.63 5.58
CA SER A 359 17.33 17.58 4.57
C SER A 359 16.36 16.51 5.07
N TYR A 360 15.81 15.71 4.15
CA TYR A 360 15.02 14.54 4.50
C TYR A 360 15.77 13.64 5.51
N GLY A 361 15.06 13.19 6.54
CA GLY A 361 15.64 12.28 7.54
C GLY A 361 15.69 10.85 6.99
N PRO A 362 16.88 10.29 6.68
CA PRO A 362 16.97 9.05 5.91
C PRO A 362 16.34 7.86 6.64
N GLU A 363 15.66 7.01 5.87
CA GLU A 363 15.03 5.77 6.32
C GLU A 363 15.70 4.58 5.64
N THR A 364 15.81 3.44 6.33
CA THR A 364 16.42 2.23 5.76
C THR A 364 15.45 1.07 5.79
N ILE A 365 15.09 0.56 4.61
CA ILE A 365 14.25 -0.63 4.45
C ILE A 365 15.15 -1.83 4.19
N LYS A 366 15.10 -2.84 5.07
CA LYS A 366 15.86 -4.09 4.88
C LYS A 366 14.99 -5.12 4.15
N PHE A 367 15.51 -5.70 3.08
CA PHE A 367 14.85 -6.77 2.34
C PHE A 367 15.88 -7.84 1.95
N GLY A 368 15.65 -9.09 2.33
CA GLY A 368 16.66 -10.14 2.17
C GLY A 368 17.97 -9.77 2.89
N CYS A 369 19.09 -9.77 2.16
CA CYS A 369 20.38 -9.29 2.65
C CYS A 369 20.70 -7.84 2.25
N GLU A 370 19.84 -7.22 1.45
CA GLU A 370 20.02 -5.89 0.89
C GLU A 370 19.27 -4.85 1.72
N LYS A 371 19.57 -3.58 1.44
CA LYS A 371 18.90 -2.45 2.07
C LYS A 371 18.62 -1.39 1.02
N LEU A 372 17.45 -0.78 1.10
CA LEU A 372 17.09 0.42 0.39
C LEU A 372 17.21 1.58 1.36
N GLU A 373 17.95 2.61 0.97
CA GLU A 373 18.00 3.89 1.68
C GLU A 373 17.02 4.85 1.00
N ILE A 374 16.13 5.43 1.80
CA ILE A 374 15.19 6.47 1.37
C ILE A 374 15.70 7.76 1.99
N ASP A 375 16.24 8.65 1.17
CA ASP A 375 16.99 9.83 1.57
C ASP A 375 16.37 11.15 1.07
N SER A 376 15.22 11.09 0.42
CA SER A 376 14.50 12.24 -0.17
C SER A 376 12.99 12.01 -0.15
N TRP A 377 12.20 13.09 -0.27
CA TRP A 377 10.75 12.98 -0.42
C TRP A 377 10.37 12.28 -1.73
N LYS A 378 11.18 12.46 -2.77
CA LYS A 378 11.07 11.75 -4.04
C LYS A 378 11.17 10.23 -3.86
N MET A 379 12.24 9.73 -3.25
CA MET A 379 12.40 8.29 -2.99
C MET A 379 11.31 7.74 -2.09
N LYS A 380 10.88 8.53 -1.09
CA LYS A 380 9.76 8.16 -0.21
C LYS A 380 8.46 8.00 -1.00
N ARG A 381 8.18 8.94 -1.90
CA ARG A 381 6.99 8.92 -2.76
C ARG A 381 6.99 7.73 -3.71
N TYR A 382 8.12 7.36 -4.29
CA TYR A 382 8.27 6.15 -5.09
C TYR A 382 7.93 4.92 -4.25
N TYR A 383 8.61 4.77 -3.13
CA TYR A 383 8.43 3.63 -2.25
C TYR A 383 6.98 3.44 -1.82
N ASP A 384 6.32 4.50 -1.34
CA ASP A 384 4.92 4.44 -0.91
C ASP A 384 3.96 4.10 -2.07
N THR A 385 4.23 4.63 -3.27
CA THR A 385 3.42 4.36 -4.47
C THR A 385 3.49 2.88 -4.85
N PHE A 386 4.70 2.31 -4.93
CA PHE A 386 4.88 0.88 -5.23
C PHE A 386 4.34 -0.01 -4.11
N CYS A 387 4.50 0.37 -2.84
CA CYS A 387 3.87 -0.32 -1.70
C CYS A 387 2.34 -0.37 -1.82
N SER A 388 1.70 0.71 -2.28
CA SER A 388 0.24 0.75 -2.42
C SER A 388 -0.31 -0.25 -3.45
N VAL A 389 0.52 -0.65 -4.43
CA VAL A 389 0.16 -1.58 -5.50
C VAL A 389 0.64 -3.01 -5.20
N LEU A 390 1.88 -3.16 -4.72
CA LEU A 390 2.52 -4.46 -4.49
C LEU A 390 2.20 -5.05 -3.11
N GLY A 391 1.76 -4.22 -2.16
CA GLY A 391 1.40 -4.64 -0.81
C GLY A 391 2.55 -5.37 -0.11
N SER A 392 2.26 -6.55 0.45
CA SER A 392 3.28 -7.40 1.10
C SER A 392 4.34 -7.93 0.15
N GLY A 393 4.12 -7.82 -1.17
CA GLY A 393 5.05 -8.20 -2.22
C GLY A 393 6.24 -7.26 -2.41
N MET A 394 6.23 -6.06 -1.84
CA MET A 394 7.23 -5.03 -2.13
C MET A 394 8.68 -5.54 -1.97
N ASN A 395 8.99 -6.20 -0.86
CA ASN A 395 10.35 -6.71 -0.59
C ASN A 395 10.81 -7.77 -1.60
N LEU A 396 9.89 -8.60 -2.09
CA LEU A 396 10.17 -9.56 -3.14
C LEU A 396 10.54 -8.83 -4.43
N HIS A 397 9.73 -7.86 -4.84
CA HIS A 397 9.94 -7.10 -6.06
C HIS A 397 11.20 -6.24 -6.00
N LEU A 398 11.55 -5.63 -4.87
CA LEU A 398 12.87 -4.97 -4.70
C LEU A 398 14.05 -5.93 -4.95
N SER A 399 13.89 -7.22 -4.65
CA SER A 399 14.95 -8.21 -4.90
C SER A 399 14.96 -8.78 -6.32
N GLN A 400 13.79 -8.89 -6.98
CA GLN A 400 13.63 -9.70 -8.19
C GLN A 400 13.20 -8.92 -9.44
N ASN A 401 12.56 -7.76 -9.28
CA ASN A 401 12.02 -6.99 -10.38
C ASN A 401 13.10 -6.01 -10.90
N PRO A 402 13.64 -6.21 -12.13
CA PRO A 402 14.69 -5.36 -12.68
C PRO A 402 14.28 -3.89 -12.73
N MET A 403 13.06 -3.57 -13.14
CA MET A 403 12.58 -2.18 -13.23
C MET A 403 12.59 -1.49 -11.86
N LEU A 404 12.09 -2.15 -10.81
CA LEU A 404 12.17 -1.55 -9.46
C LEU A 404 13.61 -1.39 -9.00
N ARG A 405 14.49 -2.33 -9.35
CA ARG A 405 15.90 -2.22 -9.00
C ARG A 405 16.58 -1.06 -9.72
N ASP A 406 16.20 -0.77 -10.96
CA ASP A 406 16.69 0.40 -11.68
C ASP A 406 16.14 1.70 -11.06
N ILE A 407 14.83 1.78 -10.77
CA ILE A 407 14.20 2.95 -10.15
C ILE A 407 14.81 3.29 -8.79
N PHE A 408 15.14 2.27 -7.99
CA PHE A 408 15.74 2.43 -6.66
C PHE A 408 17.26 2.30 -6.64
N GLU A 409 17.90 2.23 -7.82
CA GLU A 409 19.36 2.14 -7.98
C GLU A 409 20.03 1.01 -7.16
N LEU A 410 19.34 -0.13 -7.03
CA LEU A 410 19.80 -1.30 -6.26
C LEU A 410 20.82 -2.17 -7.02
N GLY A 411 21.10 -1.85 -8.28
CA GLY A 411 21.95 -2.66 -9.16
C GLY A 411 21.26 -3.95 -9.66
N PRO A 412 21.98 -4.87 -10.31
CA PRO A 412 21.37 -6.05 -10.94
C PRO A 412 20.76 -7.03 -9.94
N VAL A 413 19.80 -7.84 -10.38
CA VAL A 413 19.18 -8.91 -9.58
C VAL A 413 20.25 -9.91 -9.13
N LEU A 414 20.28 -10.21 -7.83
CA LEU A 414 21.24 -11.15 -7.24
C LEU A 414 20.77 -12.60 -7.43
N LEU A 415 21.18 -13.25 -8.53
CA LEU A 415 20.75 -14.61 -8.92
C LEU A 415 21.04 -15.71 -7.87
N ASP A 416 22.17 -15.65 -7.15
CA ASP A 416 22.61 -16.71 -6.22
C ASP A 416 21.72 -16.89 -4.98
N GLN A 417 20.80 -15.95 -4.71
CA GLN A 417 19.93 -15.97 -3.53
C GLN A 417 18.54 -16.50 -3.79
N VAL A 418 18.06 -16.45 -5.04
CA VAL A 418 16.77 -17.05 -5.45
C VAL A 418 16.78 -18.56 -5.20
N LEU A 419 17.95 -19.20 -5.34
CA LEU A 419 18.17 -20.62 -5.11
C LEU A 419 18.50 -21.00 -3.65
N ASN A 420 18.94 -20.04 -2.81
CA ASN A 420 19.54 -20.32 -1.50
C ASN A 420 18.63 -20.05 -0.27
N THR A 421 17.35 -19.76 -0.48
CA THR A 421 16.38 -19.41 0.59
C THR A 421 16.29 -20.44 1.73
N LYS A 422 16.70 -21.71 1.51
CA LYS A 422 16.81 -22.75 2.55
C LYS A 422 18.05 -22.57 3.46
N ASN A 423 19.20 -22.17 2.92
CA ASN A 423 20.44 -21.95 3.67
C ASN A 423 20.39 -20.67 4.53
N THR A 424 19.70 -19.63 4.07
CA THR A 424 19.57 -18.36 4.79
C THR A 424 18.75 -18.49 6.08
N LYS A 425 17.76 -19.40 6.15
CA LYS A 425 17.01 -19.65 7.39
C LYS A 425 17.86 -20.30 8.48
N LEU A 426 18.71 -21.25 8.11
CA LEU A 426 19.66 -21.89 9.04
C LEU A 426 20.72 -20.89 9.52
N ASN A 427 21.27 -20.08 8.62
CA ASN A 427 22.24 -19.04 8.96
C ASN A 427 21.62 -17.92 9.82
N ALA A 428 20.40 -17.48 9.52
CA ALA A 428 19.69 -16.51 10.34
C ALA A 428 19.39 -17.06 11.74
N ARG A 429 18.99 -18.34 11.86
CA ARG A 429 18.81 -19.02 13.15
C ARG A 429 20.12 -19.10 13.93
N ASN A 430 21.22 -19.51 13.29
CA ASN A 430 22.55 -19.58 13.90
C ASN A 430 23.04 -18.21 14.37
N GLN A 431 22.78 -17.16 13.58
CA GLN A 431 23.17 -15.80 13.91
C GLN A 431 22.30 -15.20 15.01
N HIS A 432 20.99 -15.47 15.02
CA HIS A 432 20.12 -15.13 16.15
C HIS A 432 20.53 -15.85 17.44
N GLU A 433 20.93 -17.12 17.35
CA GLU A 433 21.39 -17.90 18.50
C GLU A 433 22.74 -17.37 19.03
N THR A 434 23.65 -17.01 18.13
CA THR A 434 24.94 -16.39 18.47
C THR A 434 24.73 -15.02 19.12
N ASN A 435 23.84 -14.20 18.56
CA ASN A 435 23.48 -12.90 19.12
C ASN A 435 22.79 -13.03 20.48
N ARG A 436 21.97 -14.07 20.69
CA ARG A 436 21.37 -14.39 21.99
C ARG A 436 22.45 -14.76 23.01
N LYS A 437 23.38 -15.66 22.66
CA LYS A 437 24.51 -16.07 23.52
C LYS A 437 25.40 -14.88 23.89
N ASN A 438 25.69 -13.98 22.96
CA ASN A 438 26.45 -12.76 23.22
C ASN A 438 25.73 -11.79 24.18
N ARG A 439 24.42 -11.61 23.99
CA ARG A 439 23.59 -10.80 24.91
C ARG A 439 23.58 -11.39 26.33
N GLU A 440 23.52 -12.71 26.43
CA GLU A 440 23.52 -13.43 27.72
C GLU A 440 24.88 -13.38 28.42
N MET A 441 25.98 -13.54 27.69
CA MET A 441 27.34 -13.34 28.22
C MET A 441 27.57 -11.92 28.72
N ASN A 442 27.12 -10.90 27.97
CA ASN A 442 27.24 -9.51 28.40
C ASN A 442 26.41 -9.22 29.65
N ARG A 443 25.20 -9.79 29.76
CA ARG A 443 24.37 -9.70 30.98
C ARG A 443 25.02 -10.41 32.17
N SER A 444 25.65 -11.56 31.96
CA SER A 444 26.39 -12.30 33.00
C SER A 444 27.60 -11.50 33.53
N LYS A 445 28.40 -10.90 32.63
CA LYS A 445 29.51 -10.01 32.99
C LYS A 445 29.05 -8.79 33.80
N MET A 446 27.88 -8.23 33.48
CA MET A 446 27.30 -7.10 34.20
C MET A 446 26.68 -7.49 35.55
N ARG A 447 26.24 -8.75 35.73
CA ARG A 447 25.78 -9.30 37.02
C ARG A 447 26.94 -9.56 37.98
N GLY A 448 28.08 -10.04 37.47
CA GLY A 448 29.30 -10.24 38.26
C GLY A 448 29.90 -8.95 38.82
N LYS A 449 29.59 -7.78 38.24
CA LYS A 449 30.04 -6.47 38.75
C LYS A 449 29.24 -5.93 39.94
N ARG A 450 28.14 -6.59 40.34
CA ARG A 450 27.29 -6.19 41.47
C ARG A 450 27.46 -7.07 42.71
N GLY A 451 28.23 -8.14 42.63
CA GLY A 451 28.58 -8.98 43.77
C GLY A 451 30.07 -8.84 44.05
N ASP A 452 30.44 -7.76 44.72
CA ASP A 452 31.62 -7.64 45.60
C ASP A 452 31.83 -6.15 45.94
N PHE A 453 30.97 -5.67 46.83
CA PHE A 453 31.30 -4.62 47.79
C PHE A 453 30.40 -4.88 49.00
N ASP A 454 30.92 -5.64 49.96
CA ASP A 454 30.77 -5.35 51.39
C ASP A 454 31.87 -6.11 52.15
N TYR A 455 32.65 -5.33 52.90
CA TYR A 455 33.61 -5.74 53.91
C TYR A 455 32.89 -5.88 55.26
#